data_AF-A0A3B9PRL3-F1
#
_entry.id   AF-A0A3B9PRL3-F1
#
_cell.length_a   1.000
_cell.length_b   1.000
_cell.length_c   1.000
_cell.angle_alpha   90.00
_cell.angle_beta   90.00
_cell.angle_gamma   90.00
#
_symmetry.space_group_name_H-M   'P 1'
#
loop_
_entity.id
_entity.type
_entity.pdbx_description
1 polymer ?
#
loop_
_entity_poly.entity_id
_entity_poly.type
_entity_poly.pdbx_seq_one_letter_code
_entity_poly.pdbx_strand_id
1 'polypeptide(L)'
;GLPPTLEELDAFISDQSPIAWEKVIDDLMNRTAYGEHMARFWLDLARYADTHGLHLDNERSMWLYRDWVVKAFNQNLPFDEFTRWQLAGDLLPNRTIDQQIASGFNRCNVTTGEGGSIAEEWIYRYAVDRTSTAIEVWMGLTAGCATCHDHKFDPLSTKEYYSMYSFFHSAADPAMDGNKLDTPPVIKVPTKEQKVELSKLDKQIAEARKNFNQAVSKFKYEDPADQKPRPKPQVTKDIWFEDEFPQGKIITVGGDLTLAKKGEGPVFKGNKSLTRTVKNRIGQDVLTEAKKL
;
A
#
# COMPACT_ATOMS: atom_id res chain seq x y z
N GLY A 1 22.20 -26.00 -7.53
CA GLY A 1 21.40 -26.76 -8.51
C GLY A 1 21.83 -26.59 -9.96
N LEU A 2 22.98 -25.97 -10.23
CA LEU A 2 23.61 -25.98 -11.55
C LEU A 2 24.66 -27.09 -11.58
N PRO A 3 24.93 -27.71 -12.74
CA PRO A 3 26.04 -28.64 -12.88
C PRO A 3 27.38 -27.91 -12.63
N PRO A 4 28.39 -28.59 -12.06
CA PRO A 4 29.72 -28.02 -11.91
C PRO A 4 30.34 -27.74 -13.29
N THR A 5 31.24 -26.77 -13.34
CA THR A 5 32.13 -26.53 -14.47
C THR A 5 33.18 -27.64 -14.58
N LEU A 6 33.83 -27.75 -15.76
CA LEU A 6 34.89 -28.74 -15.94
C LEU A 6 36.08 -28.44 -15.01
N GLU A 7 36.40 -27.16 -14.82
CA GLU A 7 37.48 -26.71 -13.95
C GLU A 7 37.23 -27.07 -12.48
N GLU A 8 36.00 -26.92 -11.99
CA GLU A 8 35.60 -27.33 -10.64
C GLU A 8 35.67 -28.85 -10.47
N LEU A 9 35.28 -29.60 -11.50
CA LEU A 9 35.36 -31.06 -11.49
C LEU A 9 36.81 -31.56 -11.45
N ASP A 10 37.67 -31.02 -12.31
CA ASP A 10 39.09 -31.38 -12.36
C ASP A 10 39.81 -31.00 -11.05
N ALA A 11 39.49 -29.83 -10.49
CA ALA A 11 40.02 -29.40 -9.19
C ALA A 11 39.61 -30.37 -8.07
N PHE A 12 38.36 -30.83 -8.05
CA PHE A 12 37.91 -31.81 -7.06
C PHE A 12 38.55 -33.20 -7.25
N ILE A 13 38.60 -33.72 -8.48
CA ILE A 13 39.18 -35.05 -8.78
C ILE A 13 40.67 -35.10 -8.45
N SER A 14 41.39 -34.01 -8.67
CA SER A 14 42.83 -33.92 -8.40
C SER A 14 43.17 -33.66 -6.92
N ASP A 15 42.22 -33.22 -6.10
CA ASP A 15 42.43 -33.01 -4.65
C ASP A 15 42.37 -34.34 -3.88
N GLN A 16 43.54 -34.87 -3.51
CA GLN A 16 43.68 -36.09 -2.71
C GLN A 16 43.72 -35.82 -1.20
N SER A 17 43.48 -34.58 -0.76
CA SER A 17 43.47 -34.26 0.66
C SER A 17 42.27 -34.87 1.37
N PRO A 18 42.37 -35.20 2.68
CA PRO A 18 41.25 -35.75 3.44
C PRO A 18 40.08 -34.78 3.62
N ILE A 19 40.25 -33.51 3.20
CA ILE A 19 39.26 -32.43 3.33
C ILE A 19 38.74 -31.92 1.97
N ALA A 20 38.94 -32.68 0.89
CA ALA A 20 38.55 -32.26 -0.47
C ALA A 20 37.05 -31.95 -0.58
N TRP A 21 36.21 -32.74 0.10
CA TRP A 21 34.76 -32.53 0.15
C TRP A 21 34.38 -31.25 0.87
N GLU A 22 34.97 -31.00 2.04
CA GLU A 22 34.73 -29.83 2.87
C GLU A 22 35.05 -28.55 2.09
N LYS A 23 36.16 -28.51 1.34
CA LYS A 23 36.50 -27.36 0.49
C LYS A 23 35.43 -27.08 -0.57
N VAL A 24 34.93 -28.12 -1.23
CA VAL A 24 33.88 -27.96 -2.25
C VAL A 24 32.57 -27.51 -1.62
N ILE A 25 32.19 -28.08 -0.47
CA ILE A 25 30.98 -27.69 0.25
C ILE A 25 31.08 -26.23 0.70
N ASP A 26 32.19 -25.85 1.33
CA ASP A 26 32.44 -24.49 1.80
C ASP A 26 32.42 -23.49 0.64
N ASP A 27 33.05 -23.83 -0.49
CA ASP A 27 33.01 -22.99 -1.68
C ASP A 27 31.58 -22.82 -2.20
N LEU A 28 30.83 -23.92 -2.37
CA LEU A 28 29.45 -23.88 -2.85
C LEU A 28 28.53 -23.08 -1.92
N MET A 29 28.69 -23.22 -0.59
CA MET A 29 27.91 -22.48 0.41
C MET A 29 28.26 -20.99 0.45
N ASN A 30 29.48 -20.60 0.07
CA ASN A 30 29.92 -19.20 0.02
C ASN A 30 29.50 -18.47 -1.28
N ARG A 31 28.95 -19.17 -2.27
CA ARG A 31 28.43 -18.54 -3.50
C ARG A 31 27.10 -17.84 -3.25
N THR A 32 26.87 -16.71 -3.91
CA THR A 32 25.58 -16.00 -3.85
C THR A 32 24.38 -16.86 -4.27
N ALA A 33 24.60 -17.79 -5.20
CA ALA A 33 23.60 -18.73 -5.70
C ALA A 33 23.13 -19.74 -4.63
N TYR A 34 23.87 -19.92 -3.53
CA TYR A 34 23.44 -20.77 -2.41
C TYR A 34 22.14 -20.22 -1.81
N GLY A 35 22.13 -18.95 -1.43
CA GLY A 35 20.95 -18.29 -0.87
C GLY A 35 19.77 -18.27 -1.82
N GLU A 36 20.00 -18.09 -3.13
CA GLU A 36 18.93 -18.17 -4.15
C GLU A 36 18.31 -19.56 -4.21
N HIS A 37 19.14 -20.60 -4.16
CA HIS A 37 18.67 -21.98 -4.19
C HIS A 37 17.88 -22.37 -2.93
N MET A 38 18.38 -21.98 -1.75
CA MET A 38 17.73 -22.25 -0.47
C MET A 38 16.44 -21.44 -0.32
N ALA A 39 16.46 -20.15 -0.71
CA ALA A 39 15.30 -19.28 -0.63
C ALA A 39 14.13 -19.81 -1.46
N ARG A 40 14.36 -20.43 -2.62
CA ARG A 40 13.27 -21.00 -3.43
C ARG A 40 12.36 -21.92 -2.63
N PHE A 41 12.93 -22.87 -1.88
CA PHE A 41 12.16 -23.79 -1.05
C PHE A 41 11.46 -23.07 0.11
N TRP A 42 12.12 -22.07 0.70
CA TRP A 42 11.51 -21.28 1.77
C TRP A 42 10.34 -20.42 1.27
N LEU A 43 10.46 -19.86 0.06
CA LEU A 43 9.44 -19.02 -0.54
C LEU A 43 8.19 -19.81 -0.93
N ASP A 44 8.35 -21.08 -1.32
CA ASP A 44 7.23 -22.01 -1.49
C ASP A 44 6.47 -22.19 -0.15
N LEU A 45 7.19 -22.44 0.95
CA LEU A 45 6.62 -22.56 2.30
C LEU A 45 5.95 -21.27 2.79
N ALA A 46 6.55 -20.12 2.47
CA ALA A 46 6.00 -18.82 2.80
C ALA A 46 4.78 -18.43 1.94
N ARG A 47 4.40 -19.22 0.91
CA ARG A 47 3.37 -18.88 -0.10
C ARG A 47 3.70 -17.57 -0.84
N TYR A 48 4.99 -17.31 -1.09
CA TYR A 48 5.39 -16.12 -1.84
C TYR A 48 4.86 -16.19 -3.28
N ALA A 49 4.38 -15.04 -3.77
CA ALA A 49 3.94 -14.85 -5.14
C ALA A 49 4.05 -13.36 -5.49
N ASP A 50 4.31 -13.06 -6.76
CA ASP A 50 4.33 -11.69 -7.31
C ASP A 50 2.91 -11.17 -7.67
N THR A 51 1.88 -11.96 -7.39
CA THR A 51 0.46 -11.63 -7.64
C THR A 51 -0.42 -11.94 -6.42
N HIS A 52 -1.68 -11.48 -6.43
CA HIS A 52 -2.63 -11.66 -5.32
C HIS A 52 -3.23 -13.07 -5.21
N GLY A 53 -3.34 -13.80 -6.33
CA GLY A 53 -3.63 -15.24 -6.40
C GLY A 53 -5.09 -15.68 -6.50
N LEU A 54 -6.08 -14.81 -6.23
CA LEU A 54 -7.51 -15.16 -6.29
C LEU A 54 -8.20 -14.62 -7.55
N HIS A 55 -9.50 -14.26 -7.47
CA HIS A 55 -10.35 -13.92 -8.62
C HIS A 55 -9.71 -12.93 -9.60
N LEU A 56 -9.04 -11.90 -9.08
CA LEU A 56 -8.27 -10.94 -9.86
C LEU A 56 -6.80 -11.08 -9.47
N ASP A 57 -6.06 -11.84 -10.27
CA ASP A 57 -4.64 -12.14 -10.05
C ASP A 57 -3.73 -10.97 -10.49
N ASN A 58 -3.98 -9.78 -9.94
CA ASN A 58 -3.17 -8.60 -10.23
C ASN A 58 -1.81 -8.69 -9.53
N GLU A 59 -0.85 -7.95 -10.07
CA GLU A 59 0.50 -7.82 -9.49
C GLU A 59 0.46 -7.21 -8.07
N ARG A 60 1.36 -7.69 -7.21
CA ARG A 60 1.64 -7.13 -5.88
C ARG A 60 3.13 -6.90 -5.67
N SER A 61 3.49 -5.83 -4.98
CA SER A 61 4.90 -5.53 -4.68
C SER A 61 5.32 -6.17 -3.35
N MET A 62 5.96 -7.34 -3.44
CA MET A 62 6.48 -8.08 -2.27
C MET A 62 7.94 -8.53 -2.43
N TRP A 63 8.58 -8.20 -3.56
CA TRP A 63 9.93 -8.67 -3.94
C TRP A 63 11.03 -8.40 -2.90
N LEU A 64 10.89 -7.37 -2.07
CA LEU A 64 11.83 -7.08 -0.99
C LEU A 64 11.89 -8.21 0.05
N TYR A 65 10.77 -8.89 0.32
CA TYR A 65 10.75 -10.04 1.20
C TYR A 65 11.51 -11.22 0.58
N ARG A 66 11.32 -11.50 -0.72
CA ARG A 66 12.09 -12.50 -1.47
C ARG A 66 13.60 -12.23 -1.37
N ASP A 67 14.01 -11.01 -1.68
CA ASP A 67 15.41 -10.61 -1.66
C ASP A 67 15.99 -10.68 -0.23
N TRP A 68 15.18 -10.36 0.79
CA TRP A 68 15.57 -10.53 2.18
C TRP A 68 15.80 -12.00 2.56
N VAL A 69 14.93 -12.92 2.13
CA VAL A 69 15.12 -14.37 2.38
C VAL A 69 16.42 -14.86 1.75
N VAL A 70 16.70 -14.49 0.49
CA VAL A 70 17.96 -14.83 -0.20
C VAL A 70 19.17 -14.31 0.59
N LYS A 71 19.10 -13.04 1.02
CA LYS A 71 20.14 -12.42 1.82
C LYS A 71 20.33 -13.12 3.16
N ALA A 72 19.25 -13.50 3.85
CA ALA A 72 19.32 -14.16 5.15
C ALA A 72 20.04 -15.51 5.08
N PHE A 73 19.77 -16.32 4.04
CA PHE A 73 20.50 -17.57 3.81
C PHE A 73 21.98 -17.34 3.49
N ASN A 74 22.29 -16.39 2.60
CA ASN A 74 23.69 -16.06 2.25
C ASN A 74 24.48 -15.50 3.44
N GLN A 75 23.82 -14.87 4.40
CA GLN A 75 24.44 -14.35 5.63
C GLN A 75 24.51 -15.38 6.75
N ASN A 76 23.98 -16.59 6.52
CA ASN A 76 23.84 -17.62 7.54
C ASN A 76 23.17 -17.07 8.82
N LEU A 77 22.06 -16.34 8.66
CA LEU A 77 21.33 -15.77 9.78
C LEU A 77 20.89 -16.89 10.74
N PRO A 78 21.17 -16.79 12.06
CA PRO A 78 20.74 -17.80 13.02
C PRO A 78 19.24 -18.08 12.92
N PHE A 79 18.86 -19.35 12.98
CA PHE A 79 17.48 -19.77 12.74
C PHE A 79 16.47 -19.14 13.72
N ASP A 80 16.89 -18.85 14.96
CA ASP A 80 16.06 -18.17 15.95
C ASP A 80 15.80 -16.70 15.58
N GLU A 81 16.79 -15.99 15.05
CA GLU A 81 16.63 -14.63 14.52
C GLU A 81 15.80 -14.63 13.24
N PHE A 82 16.09 -15.56 12.31
CA PHE A 82 15.33 -15.76 11.08
C PHE A 82 13.84 -16.03 11.35
N THR A 83 13.54 -16.83 12.38
CA THR A 83 12.18 -17.09 12.86
C THR A 83 11.55 -15.84 13.47
N ARG A 84 12.25 -15.20 14.42
CA ARG A 84 11.71 -14.04 15.16
C ARG A 84 11.40 -12.87 14.23
N TRP A 85 12.27 -12.60 13.26
CA TRP A 85 12.09 -11.47 12.34
C TRP A 85 10.93 -11.71 11.38
N GLN A 86 10.71 -12.94 10.92
CA GLN A 86 9.57 -13.26 10.06
C GLN A 86 8.22 -13.25 10.78
N LEU A 87 8.17 -13.74 12.01
CA LEU A 87 6.92 -13.78 12.76
C LEU A 87 6.55 -12.41 13.36
N ALA A 88 7.54 -11.62 13.80
CA ALA A 88 7.29 -10.41 14.58
C ALA A 88 8.37 -9.32 14.44
N GLY A 89 9.11 -9.28 13.33
CA GLY A 89 10.20 -8.31 13.14
C GLY A 89 9.72 -6.85 13.15
N ASP A 90 8.51 -6.58 12.69
CA ASP A 90 7.84 -5.28 12.79
C ASP A 90 7.40 -4.90 14.22
N LEU A 91 7.35 -5.86 15.13
CA LEU A 91 6.98 -5.63 16.53
C LEU A 91 8.19 -5.47 17.45
N LEU A 92 9.42 -5.65 16.94
CA LEU A 92 10.64 -5.47 17.72
C LEU A 92 10.88 -4.00 18.12
N PRO A 93 11.42 -3.75 19.34
CA PRO A 93 11.82 -2.41 19.73
C PRO A 93 12.96 -1.91 18.84
N ASN A 94 12.89 -0.65 18.40
CA ASN A 94 13.89 -0.03 17.51
C ASN A 94 14.18 -0.86 16.24
N ARG A 95 13.15 -1.54 15.73
CA ARG A 95 13.24 -2.39 14.54
C ARG A 95 13.94 -1.72 13.36
N THR A 96 14.81 -2.50 12.71
CA THR A 96 15.47 -2.12 11.46
C THR A 96 14.51 -2.25 10.27
N ILE A 97 14.94 -1.76 9.10
CA ILE A 97 14.18 -1.97 7.86
C ILE A 97 14.16 -3.46 7.49
N ASP A 98 15.29 -4.17 7.62
CA ASP A 98 15.37 -5.61 7.30
C ASP A 98 14.41 -6.43 8.19
N GLN A 99 14.29 -6.10 9.47
CA GLN A 99 13.33 -6.76 10.38
C GLN A 99 11.87 -6.50 9.96
N GLN A 100 11.55 -5.29 9.47
CA GLN A 100 10.21 -4.98 8.96
C GLN A 100 9.93 -5.65 7.61
N ILE A 101 10.95 -5.81 6.76
CA ILE A 101 10.82 -6.55 5.51
C ILE A 101 10.60 -8.04 5.80
N ALA A 102 11.34 -8.60 6.77
CA ALA A 102 11.23 -10.00 7.18
C ALA A 102 9.80 -10.37 7.61
N SER A 103 9.12 -9.50 8.37
CA SER A 103 7.71 -9.71 8.77
C SER A 103 6.73 -9.79 7.60
N GLY A 104 7.19 -9.52 6.36
CA GLY A 104 6.47 -9.79 5.12
C GLY A 104 6.04 -11.24 4.94
N PHE A 105 6.62 -12.20 5.68
CA PHE A 105 6.11 -13.57 5.77
C PHE A 105 4.58 -13.60 6.04
N ASN A 106 4.11 -12.81 7.00
CA ASN A 106 2.70 -12.74 7.37
C ASN A 106 1.81 -12.13 6.28
N ARG A 107 2.41 -11.46 5.29
CA ARG A 107 1.74 -10.80 4.16
C ARG A 107 1.72 -11.65 2.89
N CYS A 108 2.37 -12.81 2.88
CA CYS A 108 2.49 -13.63 1.69
C CYS A 108 1.22 -14.41 1.33
N ASN A 109 0.26 -14.54 2.26
CA ASN A 109 -1.04 -15.15 1.99
C ASN A 109 -1.72 -14.57 0.73
N VAL A 110 -2.51 -15.39 0.04
CA VAL A 110 -3.34 -14.94 -1.09
C VAL A 110 -4.38 -13.91 -0.62
N THR A 111 -4.70 -12.94 -1.46
CA THR A 111 -5.65 -11.85 -1.16
C THR A 111 -6.68 -11.67 -2.27
N THR A 112 -7.77 -10.97 -1.96
CA THR A 112 -8.83 -10.69 -2.92
C THR A 112 -9.15 -9.21 -3.03
N GLY A 113 -9.53 -8.80 -4.24
CA GLY A 113 -10.18 -7.53 -4.55
C GLY A 113 -11.53 -7.73 -5.24
N GLU A 114 -12.15 -8.91 -5.10
CA GLU A 114 -13.39 -9.29 -5.78
C GLU A 114 -14.61 -8.56 -5.21
N GLY A 115 -15.41 -7.97 -6.10
CA GLY A 115 -16.68 -7.36 -5.75
C GLY A 115 -17.68 -8.38 -5.20
N GLY A 116 -18.32 -8.08 -4.07
CA GLY A 116 -19.26 -8.99 -3.40
C GLY A 116 -18.63 -9.86 -2.32
N SER A 117 -17.31 -9.79 -2.13
CA SER A 117 -16.63 -10.42 -1.01
C SER A 117 -17.08 -9.84 0.34
N ILE A 118 -17.22 -10.70 1.35
CA ILE A 118 -17.61 -10.33 2.72
C ILE A 118 -16.33 -10.04 3.52
N ALA A 119 -16.20 -8.83 4.06
CA ALA A 119 -14.96 -8.41 4.73
C ALA A 119 -14.62 -9.30 5.95
N GLU A 120 -15.61 -9.62 6.77
CA GLU A 120 -15.46 -10.43 7.97
C GLU A 120 -14.99 -11.85 7.64
N GLU A 121 -15.48 -12.42 6.54
CA GLU A 121 -15.06 -13.74 6.07
C GLU A 121 -13.57 -13.74 5.68
N TRP A 122 -13.11 -12.71 4.99
CA TRP A 122 -11.71 -12.63 4.55
C TRP A 122 -10.74 -12.37 5.69
N ILE A 123 -11.11 -11.53 6.66
CA ILE A 123 -10.31 -11.36 7.89
C ILE A 123 -10.17 -12.71 8.62
N TYR A 124 -11.25 -13.50 8.68
CA TYR A 124 -11.21 -14.85 9.24
C TYR A 124 -10.30 -15.79 8.44
N ARG A 125 -10.47 -15.84 7.11
CA ARG A 125 -9.69 -16.72 6.23
C ARG A 125 -8.20 -16.40 6.24
N TYR A 126 -7.81 -15.12 6.29
CA TYR A 126 -6.40 -14.72 6.37
C TYR A 126 -5.75 -15.17 7.68
N ALA A 127 -6.48 -15.05 8.79
CA ALA A 127 -5.99 -15.55 10.06
C ALA A 127 -5.88 -17.09 10.09
N VAL A 128 -6.83 -17.81 9.47
CA VAL A 128 -6.73 -19.27 9.26
C VAL A 128 -5.48 -19.62 8.44
N ASP A 129 -5.26 -18.97 7.29
CA ASP A 129 -4.10 -19.24 6.42
C ASP A 129 -2.77 -19.06 7.16
N ARG A 130 -2.61 -17.93 7.85
CA ARG A 130 -1.39 -17.61 8.60
C ARG A 130 -1.15 -18.57 9.76
N THR A 131 -2.22 -18.95 10.46
CA THR A 131 -2.15 -19.91 11.58
C THR A 131 -1.72 -21.28 11.10
N SER A 132 -2.40 -21.80 10.08
CA SER A 132 -2.12 -23.12 9.52
C SER A 132 -0.69 -23.17 9.01
N THR A 133 -0.29 -22.14 8.27
CA THR A 133 1.06 -21.98 7.76
C THR A 133 2.09 -21.98 8.87
N ALA A 134 1.93 -21.14 9.90
CA ALA A 134 2.95 -21.00 10.93
C ALA A 134 3.18 -22.33 11.66
N ILE A 135 2.13 -23.09 11.86
CA ILE A 135 2.23 -24.43 12.44
C ILE A 135 2.90 -25.40 11.46
N GLU A 136 2.52 -25.39 10.18
CA GLU A 136 3.11 -26.26 9.17
C GLU A 136 4.61 -26.00 8.97
N VAL A 137 4.99 -24.74 8.81
CA VAL A 137 6.38 -24.32 8.48
C VAL A 137 7.34 -24.53 9.66
N TRP A 138 6.93 -24.21 10.89
CA TRP A 138 7.84 -24.30 12.04
C TRP A 138 7.65 -25.55 12.91
N MET A 139 6.46 -26.14 12.93
CA MET A 139 6.18 -27.32 13.78
C MET A 139 6.07 -28.60 12.96
N GLY A 140 5.97 -28.53 11.62
CA GLY A 140 5.87 -29.71 10.76
C GLY A 140 4.57 -30.49 10.95
N LEU A 141 3.49 -29.84 11.41
CA LEU A 141 2.18 -30.45 11.65
C LEU A 141 1.17 -29.97 10.61
N THR A 142 0.22 -30.82 10.21
CA THR A 142 -0.84 -30.48 9.26
C THR A 142 -2.00 -29.77 9.93
N ALA A 143 -1.86 -28.46 10.17
CA ALA A 143 -2.81 -27.70 10.98
C ALA A 143 -4.19 -27.49 10.33
N GLY A 144 -4.32 -27.64 9.01
CA GLY A 144 -5.56 -27.35 8.28
C GLY A 144 -6.82 -28.04 8.82
N CYS A 145 -6.74 -29.30 9.27
CA CYS A 145 -7.91 -30.01 9.81
C CYS A 145 -8.37 -29.43 11.17
N ALA A 146 -7.45 -28.87 11.95
CA ALA A 146 -7.73 -28.31 13.27
C ALA A 146 -8.63 -27.06 13.24
N THR A 147 -8.88 -26.52 12.04
CA THR A 147 -9.82 -25.41 11.81
C THR A 147 -11.25 -25.76 12.24
N CYS A 148 -11.68 -27.01 12.08
CA CYS A 148 -13.07 -27.42 12.30
C CYS A 148 -13.25 -28.46 13.43
N HIS A 149 -12.24 -29.28 13.69
CA HIS A 149 -12.28 -30.33 14.71
C HIS A 149 -10.86 -30.69 15.15
N ASP A 150 -10.69 -31.37 16.28
CA ASP A 150 -9.36 -31.76 16.75
C ASP A 150 -8.66 -32.60 15.68
N HIS A 151 -7.38 -32.34 15.45
CA HIS A 151 -6.66 -32.97 14.37
C HIS A 151 -6.64 -34.49 14.56
N LYS A 152 -6.86 -35.24 13.47
CA LYS A 152 -7.07 -36.69 13.54
C LYS A 152 -5.82 -37.49 13.96
N PHE A 153 -4.64 -37.03 13.55
CA PHE A 153 -3.37 -37.76 13.70
C PHE A 153 -2.33 -36.97 14.51
N ASP A 154 -2.06 -35.74 14.12
CA ASP A 154 -1.21 -34.82 14.87
C ASP A 154 -1.80 -34.41 16.23
N PRO A 155 -0.95 -34.16 17.24
CA PRO A 155 -1.35 -33.76 18.59
C PRO A 155 -1.73 -32.26 18.63
N LEU A 156 -2.77 -31.88 17.90
CA LEU A 156 -3.25 -30.50 17.80
C LEU A 156 -4.77 -30.46 18.00
N SER A 157 -5.21 -29.95 19.15
CA SER A 157 -6.63 -29.69 19.38
C SER A 157 -7.10 -28.42 18.66
N THR A 158 -8.40 -28.37 18.36
CA THR A 158 -9.09 -27.17 17.86
C THR A 158 -8.85 -25.99 18.79
N LYS A 159 -8.85 -26.23 20.10
CA LYS A 159 -8.63 -25.18 21.11
C LYS A 159 -7.22 -24.58 20.98
N GLU A 160 -6.20 -25.39 20.81
CA GLU A 160 -4.81 -24.93 20.61
C GLU A 160 -4.67 -24.19 19.28
N TYR A 161 -5.26 -24.71 18.21
CA TYR A 161 -5.30 -24.03 16.91
C TYR A 161 -5.89 -22.63 17.03
N TYR A 162 -7.08 -22.49 17.64
CA TYR A 162 -7.71 -21.17 17.80
C TYR A 162 -7.01 -20.27 18.83
N SER A 163 -6.23 -20.85 19.75
CA SER A 163 -5.35 -20.07 20.62
C SER A 163 -4.23 -19.40 19.82
N MET A 164 -3.63 -20.12 18.86
CA MET A 164 -2.65 -19.55 17.92
C MET A 164 -3.30 -18.57 16.94
N TYR A 165 -4.48 -18.90 16.42
CA TYR A 165 -5.27 -18.03 15.54
C TYR A 165 -5.48 -16.61 16.08
N SER A 166 -5.65 -16.49 17.40
CA SER A 166 -5.88 -15.20 18.04
C SER A 166 -4.78 -14.16 17.75
N PHE A 167 -3.53 -14.60 17.59
CA PHE A 167 -2.41 -13.71 17.22
C PHE A 167 -2.56 -13.19 15.80
N PHE A 168 -2.88 -14.05 14.84
CA PHE A 168 -2.97 -13.68 13.42
C PHE A 168 -4.27 -12.94 13.06
N HIS A 169 -5.34 -13.14 13.82
CA HIS A 169 -6.59 -12.38 13.66
C HIS A 169 -6.45 -10.90 14.04
N SER A 170 -5.41 -10.55 14.81
CA SER A 170 -5.12 -9.16 15.21
C SER A 170 -4.33 -8.36 14.16
N ALA A 171 -4.03 -8.95 13.00
CA ALA A 171 -3.25 -8.30 11.96
C ALA A 171 -3.94 -7.05 11.39
N ALA A 172 -3.15 -6.04 11.03
CA ALA A 172 -3.63 -4.72 10.63
C ALA A 172 -4.05 -4.61 9.15
N ASP A 173 -3.97 -5.70 8.38
CA ASP A 173 -4.23 -5.69 6.94
C ASP A 173 -5.73 -5.50 6.66
N PRO A 174 -6.09 -4.76 5.60
CA PRO A 174 -7.48 -4.66 5.17
C PRO A 174 -7.98 -6.02 4.66
N ALA A 175 -9.29 -6.25 4.78
CA ALA A 175 -9.93 -7.46 4.28
C ALA A 175 -9.82 -7.64 2.76
N MET A 176 -9.68 -6.53 2.01
CA MET A 176 -9.55 -6.53 0.56
C MET A 176 -8.25 -5.84 0.17
N ASP A 177 -7.56 -6.39 -0.81
CA ASP A 177 -6.41 -5.74 -1.42
C ASP A 177 -6.82 -4.53 -2.26
N GLY A 178 -8.04 -4.49 -2.81
CA GLY A 178 -8.50 -3.41 -3.67
C GLY A 178 -7.77 -3.33 -5.01
N ASN A 179 -7.20 -4.45 -5.47
CA ASN A 179 -6.50 -4.60 -6.75
C ASN A 179 -5.34 -3.62 -6.96
N LYS A 180 -4.70 -3.16 -5.87
CA LYS A 180 -3.54 -2.28 -5.92
C LYS A 180 -2.25 -3.06 -5.74
N LEU A 181 -1.18 -2.53 -6.32
CA LEU A 181 0.18 -3.05 -6.19
C LEU A 181 0.66 -3.06 -4.73
N ASP A 182 0.36 -1.99 -4.00
CA ASP A 182 0.87 -1.69 -2.66
C ASP A 182 -0.27 -1.67 -1.63
N THR A 183 -0.78 -2.85 -1.25
CA THR A 183 -1.84 -2.97 -0.24
C THR A 183 -1.31 -2.62 1.16
N PRO A 184 -1.85 -1.56 1.83
CA PRO A 184 -1.46 -1.19 3.18
C PRO A 184 -1.65 -2.33 4.19
N PRO A 185 -0.88 -2.35 5.29
CA PRO A 185 0.20 -1.43 5.62
C PRO A 185 1.42 -1.60 4.69
N VAL A 186 2.08 -0.49 4.35
CA VAL A 186 3.30 -0.48 3.51
C VAL A 186 4.39 0.33 4.17
N ILE A 187 5.64 -0.09 3.97
CA ILE A 187 6.82 0.65 4.39
C ILE A 187 7.54 1.23 3.18
N LYS A 188 8.15 2.40 3.35
CA LYS A 188 9.04 2.96 2.34
C LYS A 188 10.46 2.44 2.57
N VAL A 189 11.04 1.82 1.54
CA VAL A 189 12.39 1.26 1.59
C VAL A 189 13.28 2.01 0.59
N PRO A 190 13.71 3.25 0.89
CA PRO A 190 14.55 4.01 -0.02
C PRO A 190 15.96 3.42 -0.07
N THR A 191 16.56 3.40 -1.27
CA THR A 191 17.99 3.07 -1.45
C THR A 191 18.89 4.09 -0.74
N LYS A 192 20.20 3.80 -0.64
CA LYS A 192 21.15 4.74 -0.02
C LYS A 192 21.18 6.08 -0.75
N GLU A 193 21.14 6.04 -2.07
CA GLU A 193 21.12 7.20 -2.96
C GLU A 193 19.82 7.99 -2.77
N GLN A 194 18.68 7.29 -2.72
CA GLN A 194 17.38 7.91 -2.45
C GLN A 194 17.32 8.54 -1.06
N LYS A 195 17.95 7.95 -0.04
CA LYS A 195 18.02 8.57 1.30
C LYS A 195 18.79 9.89 1.28
N VAL A 196 19.88 9.96 0.51
CA VAL A 196 20.66 11.20 0.34
C VAL A 196 19.81 12.25 -0.41
N GLU A 197 19.14 11.85 -1.49
CA GLU A 197 18.25 12.71 -2.26
C GLU A 197 17.10 13.24 -1.40
N LEU A 198 16.45 12.37 -0.62
CA LEU A 198 15.36 12.74 0.29
C LEU A 198 15.83 13.76 1.33
N SER A 199 17.00 13.55 1.96
CA SER A 199 17.55 14.51 2.93
C SER A 199 17.82 15.88 2.30
N LYS A 200 18.26 15.92 1.04
CA LYS A 200 18.46 17.16 0.28
C LYS A 200 17.12 17.83 -0.01
N LEU A 201 16.13 17.09 -0.49
CA LEU A 201 14.79 17.60 -0.80
C LEU A 201 14.08 18.12 0.46
N ASP A 202 14.21 17.44 1.60
CA ASP A 202 13.63 17.88 2.87
C ASP A 202 14.19 19.24 3.31
N LYS A 203 15.50 19.47 3.13
CA LYS A 203 16.13 20.77 3.39
C LYS A 203 15.58 21.85 2.46
N GLN A 204 15.40 21.55 1.17
CA GLN A 204 14.84 22.49 0.20
C GLN A 204 13.38 22.82 0.53
N ILE A 205 12.57 21.83 0.91
CA ILE A 205 11.19 22.03 1.34
C ILE A 205 11.13 22.90 2.59
N ALA A 206 12.00 22.65 3.58
CA ALA A 206 12.05 23.44 4.80
C ALA A 206 12.38 24.92 4.51
N GLU A 207 13.37 25.17 3.63
CA GLU A 207 13.74 26.52 3.22
C GLU A 207 12.63 27.20 2.40
N ALA A 208 12.02 26.49 1.45
CA ALA A 208 10.89 26.99 0.68
C ALA A 208 9.69 27.35 1.58
N ARG A 209 9.37 26.51 2.57
CA ARG A 209 8.31 26.78 3.56
C ARG A 209 8.64 27.99 4.42
N LYS A 210 9.89 28.14 4.85
CA LYS A 210 10.35 29.32 5.60
C LYS A 210 10.17 30.60 4.77
N ASN A 211 10.61 30.58 3.51
CA ASN A 211 10.48 31.72 2.60
C ASN A 211 9.02 32.05 2.28
N PHE A 212 8.18 31.03 2.08
CA PHE A 212 6.73 31.19 1.94
C PHE A 212 6.11 31.85 3.17
N ASN A 213 6.39 31.34 4.37
CA ASN A 213 5.86 31.89 5.61
C ASN A 213 6.33 33.34 5.84
N GLN A 214 7.59 33.66 5.52
CA GLN A 214 8.09 35.04 5.58
C GLN A 214 7.39 35.95 4.58
N ALA A 215 7.16 35.49 3.35
CA ALA A 215 6.44 36.26 2.35
C ALA A 215 4.99 36.50 2.78
N VAL A 216 4.28 35.46 3.23
CA VAL A 216 2.89 35.56 3.73
C VAL A 216 2.79 36.48 4.94
N SER A 217 3.75 36.44 5.87
CA SER A 217 3.73 37.32 7.06
C SER A 217 3.81 38.81 6.74
N LYS A 218 4.33 39.19 5.57
CA LYS A 218 4.35 40.59 5.09
C LYS A 218 2.97 41.04 4.59
N PHE A 219 2.11 40.10 4.21
CA PHE A 219 0.74 40.41 3.83
C PHE A 219 -0.11 40.45 5.09
N LYS A 220 -0.60 41.65 5.41
CA LYS A 220 -1.70 41.80 6.36
C LYS A 220 -3.00 41.62 5.58
N TYR A 221 -3.55 40.41 5.57
CA TYR A 221 -4.91 40.21 5.07
C TYR A 221 -5.88 40.82 6.08
N GLU A 222 -6.57 41.87 5.68
CA GLU A 222 -7.71 42.41 6.41
C GLU A 222 -8.96 42.03 5.64
N ASP A 223 -9.80 41.20 6.24
CA ASP A 223 -11.04 40.80 5.61
C ASP A 223 -11.91 42.06 5.35
N PRO A 224 -12.32 42.33 4.10
CA PRO A 224 -13.20 43.45 3.79
C PRO A 224 -14.49 43.47 4.64
N ALA A 225 -14.95 42.32 5.15
CA ALA A 225 -16.12 42.22 6.02
C ALA A 225 -15.90 42.83 7.42
N ASP A 226 -14.64 42.86 7.89
CA ASP A 226 -14.24 43.31 9.23
C ASP A 226 -13.90 44.81 9.28
N GLN A 227 -13.73 45.45 8.13
CA GLN A 227 -13.45 46.89 8.04
C GLN A 227 -14.64 47.74 8.53
N LYS A 228 -14.35 48.83 9.26
CA LYS A 228 -15.35 49.79 9.74
C LYS A 228 -14.98 51.23 9.32
N PRO A 229 -15.75 51.87 8.42
CA PRO A 229 -16.94 51.34 7.73
C PRO A 229 -16.56 50.29 6.68
N ARG A 230 -17.48 49.36 6.41
CA ARG A 230 -17.26 48.35 5.35
C ARG A 230 -17.04 49.06 4.01
N PRO A 231 -16.10 48.59 3.17
CA PRO A 231 -15.92 49.13 1.83
C PRO A 231 -17.23 49.01 1.05
N LYS A 232 -17.56 50.04 0.28
CA LYS A 232 -18.78 50.03 -0.54
C LYS A 232 -18.65 48.92 -1.57
N PRO A 233 -19.67 48.05 -1.73
CA PRO A 233 -19.63 47.02 -2.75
C PRO A 233 -19.43 47.67 -4.12
N GLN A 234 -18.42 47.23 -4.85
CA GLN A 234 -18.28 47.56 -6.27
C GLN A 234 -19.11 46.58 -7.07
N VAL A 235 -19.99 47.11 -7.91
CA VAL A 235 -20.69 46.28 -8.89
C VAL A 235 -19.71 46.03 -10.03
N THR A 236 -19.07 44.86 -10.01
CA THR A 236 -18.36 44.36 -11.20
C THR A 236 -19.38 43.67 -12.11
N LYS A 237 -19.26 43.93 -13.41
CA LYS A 237 -20.07 43.26 -14.42
C LYS A 237 -19.16 42.34 -15.22
N ASP A 238 -19.03 41.10 -14.75
CA ASP A 238 -18.37 40.05 -15.50
C ASP A 238 -19.39 39.44 -16.45
N ILE A 239 -19.17 39.62 -17.76
CA ILE A 239 -20.04 39.08 -18.80
C ILE A 239 -19.53 37.71 -19.17
N TRP A 240 -20.24 36.67 -18.74
CA TRP A 240 -20.04 35.30 -19.22
C TRP A 240 -20.73 35.11 -20.57
N PHE A 241 -19.99 34.55 -21.54
CA PHE A 241 -20.51 34.22 -22.86
C PHE A 241 -20.66 32.71 -22.96
N GLU A 242 -21.78 32.18 -22.47
CA GLU A 242 -22.14 30.77 -22.65
C GLU A 242 -23.59 30.70 -23.13
N ASP A 243 -23.81 30.05 -24.28
CA ASP A 243 -25.12 29.92 -24.91
C ASP A 243 -25.93 28.73 -24.33
N GLU A 244 -25.26 27.86 -23.56
CA GLU A 244 -25.85 26.69 -22.92
C GLU A 244 -25.46 26.60 -21.43
N PHE A 245 -26.34 25.99 -20.64
CA PHE A 245 -26.13 25.81 -19.21
C PHE A 245 -25.29 24.54 -18.96
N PRO A 246 -24.35 24.54 -18.00
CA PRO A 246 -23.62 23.32 -17.64
C PRO A 246 -24.60 22.22 -17.26
N GLN A 247 -24.46 21.02 -17.81
CA GLN A 247 -25.33 19.89 -17.47
C GLN A 247 -25.14 19.52 -15.99
N GLY A 248 -26.22 19.52 -15.21
CA GLY A 248 -26.19 19.21 -13.77
C GLY A 248 -27.43 19.67 -13.01
N LYS A 249 -27.47 19.42 -11.70
CA LYS A 249 -28.57 19.87 -10.81
C LYS A 249 -28.31 21.29 -10.33
N ILE A 250 -29.28 22.18 -10.58
CA ILE A 250 -29.24 23.59 -10.15
C ILE A 250 -29.94 23.71 -8.80
N ILE A 251 -29.26 24.27 -7.81
CA ILE A 251 -29.86 24.63 -6.53
C ILE A 251 -29.96 26.16 -6.48
N THR A 252 -31.19 26.67 -6.39
CA THR A 252 -31.48 28.11 -6.34
C THR A 252 -31.82 28.54 -4.92
N VAL A 253 -31.17 29.60 -4.42
CA VAL A 253 -31.45 30.16 -3.08
C VAL A 253 -31.80 31.63 -3.19
N GLY A 254 -33.06 32.01 -2.90
CA GLY A 254 -33.48 33.42 -2.82
C GLY A 254 -34.30 33.96 -4.00
N GLY A 255 -34.87 33.12 -4.87
CA GLY A 255 -35.75 33.53 -5.97
C GLY A 255 -35.60 32.64 -7.19
N ASP A 256 -36.62 32.65 -8.05
CA ASP A 256 -36.73 31.76 -9.21
C ASP A 256 -35.73 32.13 -10.30
N LEU A 257 -35.07 31.10 -10.84
CA LEU A 257 -34.20 31.21 -12.00
C LEU A 257 -35.04 30.95 -13.25
N THR A 258 -35.08 31.90 -14.17
CA THR A 258 -35.78 31.74 -15.45
C THR A 258 -34.80 31.89 -16.61
N LEU A 259 -35.05 31.13 -17.68
CA LEU A 259 -34.32 31.27 -18.94
C LEU A 259 -35.13 32.17 -19.87
N ALA A 260 -34.60 33.36 -20.16
CA ALA A 260 -35.15 34.22 -21.20
C ALA A 260 -34.57 33.80 -22.56
N LYS A 261 -35.44 33.60 -23.55
CA LYS A 261 -35.03 33.36 -24.95
C LYS A 261 -34.89 34.68 -25.70
N LYS A 262 -34.12 34.66 -26.79
CA LYS A 262 -33.95 35.81 -27.69
C LYS A 262 -35.33 36.31 -28.17
N GLY A 263 -35.65 37.57 -27.86
CA GLY A 263 -36.96 38.19 -28.16
C GLY A 263 -37.95 38.21 -26.99
N GLU A 264 -37.74 37.41 -25.95
CA GLU A 264 -38.64 37.30 -24.78
C GLU A 264 -38.03 37.94 -23.51
N GLY A 265 -36.76 38.36 -23.54
CA GLY A 265 -36.09 39.01 -22.42
C GLY A 265 -34.68 39.54 -22.76
N PRO A 266 -33.88 39.97 -21.77
CA PRO A 266 -32.61 40.67 -21.97
C PRO A 266 -31.47 39.73 -22.39
N VAL A 267 -31.59 39.16 -23.59
CA VAL A 267 -30.54 38.38 -24.25
C VAL A 267 -29.63 39.33 -25.03
N PHE A 268 -28.50 39.71 -24.42
CA PHE A 268 -27.56 40.67 -25.03
C PHE A 268 -26.66 40.06 -26.11
N LYS A 269 -26.39 38.74 -26.05
CA LYS A 269 -25.65 37.94 -27.05
C LYS A 269 -26.10 36.48 -26.93
N GLY A 270 -26.10 35.72 -28.02
CA GLY A 270 -26.57 34.32 -28.01
C GLY A 270 -28.08 34.15 -28.25
N ASN A 271 -28.60 32.97 -27.90
CA ASN A 271 -30.02 32.62 -28.04
C ASN A 271 -30.81 32.60 -26.72
N LYS A 272 -30.12 32.51 -25.57
CA LYS A 272 -30.72 32.42 -24.24
C LYS A 272 -29.89 33.22 -23.23
N SER A 273 -30.53 33.72 -22.18
CA SER A 273 -29.86 34.33 -21.02
C SER A 273 -30.57 33.93 -19.74
N LEU A 274 -29.81 33.76 -18.66
CA LEU A 274 -30.38 33.56 -17.33
C LEU A 274 -30.86 34.90 -16.80
N THR A 275 -32.10 34.92 -16.32
CA THR A 275 -32.67 36.07 -15.65
C THR A 275 -33.10 35.68 -14.26
N ARG A 276 -32.79 36.56 -13.31
CA ARG A 276 -33.17 36.39 -11.93
C ARG A 276 -33.56 37.73 -11.34
N THR A 277 -34.66 37.73 -10.59
CA THR A 277 -35.08 38.90 -9.81
C THR A 277 -35.09 38.55 -8.34
N VAL A 278 -34.30 39.27 -7.54
CA VAL A 278 -34.26 39.10 -6.09
C VAL A 278 -34.56 40.43 -5.42
N LYS A 279 -35.52 40.45 -4.49
CA LYS A 279 -35.83 41.62 -3.65
C LYS A 279 -35.41 41.35 -2.21
N ASN A 280 -34.67 42.29 -1.62
CA ASN A 280 -34.33 42.36 -0.20
C ASN A 280 -33.62 41.12 0.39
N ARG A 281 -32.90 40.35 -0.43
CA ARG A 281 -32.06 39.22 -0.01
C ARG A 281 -30.94 38.97 -1.02
N ILE A 282 -29.97 38.13 -0.65
CA ILE A 282 -28.92 37.67 -1.55
C ILE A 282 -29.50 36.55 -2.43
N GLY A 283 -29.29 36.65 -3.74
CA GLY A 283 -29.53 35.55 -4.68
C GLY A 283 -28.20 34.86 -4.98
N GLN A 284 -28.15 33.55 -4.75
CA GLN A 284 -27.02 32.72 -5.17
C GLN A 284 -27.53 31.52 -5.98
N ASP A 285 -26.77 31.14 -7.01
CA ASP A 285 -26.96 29.93 -7.79
C ASP A 285 -25.76 29.03 -7.54
N VAL A 286 -26.02 27.79 -7.11
CA VAL A 286 -24.97 26.79 -6.87
C VAL A 286 -25.19 25.65 -7.86
N LEU A 287 -24.20 25.44 -8.72
CA LEU A 287 -24.12 24.30 -9.61
C LEU A 287 -23.43 23.16 -8.86
N THR A 288 -24.18 22.09 -8.61
CA THR A 288 -23.65 20.84 -8.10
C THR A 288 -23.65 19.80 -9.21
N GLU A 289 -22.69 18.87 -9.20
CA GLU A 289 -22.61 17.77 -10.18
C GLU A 289 -22.31 18.21 -11.62
N ALA A 290 -21.82 19.44 -11.83
CA ALA A 290 -21.41 19.92 -13.14
C ALA A 290 -20.25 19.06 -13.67
N LYS A 291 -20.46 18.37 -14.79
CA LYS A 291 -19.37 17.74 -15.52
C LYS A 291 -18.61 18.83 -16.28
N LYS A 292 -17.28 18.88 -16.12
CA LYS A 292 -16.43 19.64 -17.05
C LYS A 292 -16.68 19.07 -18.44
N LEU A 293 -17.04 19.92 -19.39
CA LEU A 293 -16.85 19.66 -20.81
C LEU A 293 -15.36 19.62 -21.12
#